data_AF-A0AAU0QM70-F1
#
_entry.id   AF-A0AAU0QM70-F1
#
_cell.length_a   1.000
_cell.length_b   1.000
_cell.length_c   1.000
_cell.angle_alpha   90.00
_cell.angle_beta   90.00
_cell.angle_gamma   90.00
#
_symmetry.space_group_name_H-M   'P 1'
#
loop_
_entity.id
_entity.type
_entity.pdbx_description
1 polymer ?
#
loop_
_entity_poly.entity_id
_entity_poly.type
_entity_poly.pdbx_seq_one_letter_code
_entity_poly.pdbx_strand_id
1 'polypeptide(L)'
;VRCIAQMVNSQANNIKSGWKNIFSVFHLAAGDQEEAIVELAFQTTGKIIMELYEKHFTAMIDSFQDAVKCLSEFACNARFPDLSMEAIRLVRTCALSVHNAPHLFAEH
;
A
#
# COMPACT_ATOMS: atom_id res chain seq x y z
N VAL A 1 -0.99 -12.19 -7.27
CA VAL A 1 -0.63 -10.76 -7.43
C VAL A 1 -1.30 -10.11 -8.63
N ARG A 2 -1.08 -10.59 -9.87
CA ARG A 2 -1.65 -9.97 -11.09
C ARG A 2 -3.16 -9.71 -11.06
N CYS A 3 -3.96 -10.70 -10.65
CA CYS A 3 -5.41 -10.54 -10.55
C CYS A 3 -5.83 -9.44 -9.55
N ILE A 4 -5.15 -9.36 -8.40
CA ILE A 4 -5.41 -8.32 -7.39
C ILE A 4 -4.99 -6.94 -7.90
N ALA A 5 -3.83 -6.85 -8.56
CA ALA A 5 -3.37 -5.61 -9.17
C ALA A 5 -4.36 -5.10 -10.23
N GLN A 6 -4.86 -5.99 -11.09
CA GLN A 6 -5.89 -5.67 -12.07
C GLN A 6 -7.21 -5.26 -11.40
N MET A 7 -7.65 -5.98 -10.36
CA MET A 7 -8.84 -5.62 -9.60
C MET A 7 -8.74 -4.22 -9.00
N VAL A 8 -7.61 -3.86 -8.37
CA VAL A 8 -7.39 -2.50 -7.86
C VAL A 8 -7.43 -1.49 -9.02
N ASN A 9 -6.73 -1.76 -10.12
CA ASN A 9 -6.66 -0.83 -11.24
C ASN A 9 -8.00 -0.59 -11.94
N SER A 10 -8.85 -1.60 -12.03
CA SER A 10 -10.13 -1.51 -12.74
C SER A 10 -11.31 -1.19 -11.83
N GLN A 11 -11.24 -1.51 -10.55
CA GLN A 11 -12.40 -1.52 -9.65
C GLN A 11 -12.16 -0.78 -8.33
N ALA A 12 -11.06 -0.02 -8.14
CA ALA A 12 -10.76 0.69 -6.89
C ALA A 12 -11.96 1.41 -6.25
N ASN A 13 -12.75 2.15 -7.04
CA ASN A 13 -13.91 2.90 -6.56
C ASN A 13 -15.06 2.00 -6.05
N ASN A 14 -15.09 0.74 -6.47
CA ASN A 14 -16.11 -0.24 -6.08
C ASN A 14 -15.66 -1.13 -4.92
N ILE A 15 -14.39 -1.04 -4.48
CA ILE A 15 -13.86 -1.82 -3.35
C ILE A 15 -14.25 -1.12 -2.04
N LYS A 16 -15.32 -1.62 -1.41
CA LYS A 16 -15.81 -1.11 -0.12
C LYS A 16 -15.18 -1.81 1.08
N SER A 17 -14.62 -3.00 0.89
CA SER A 17 -14.01 -3.82 1.92
C SER A 17 -12.92 -4.71 1.33
N GLY A 18 -12.09 -5.31 2.19
CA GLY A 18 -11.01 -6.22 1.76
C GLY A 18 -9.66 -5.53 1.51
N TRP A 19 -9.53 -4.22 1.77
CA TRP A 19 -8.26 -3.51 1.68
C TRP A 19 -7.14 -4.14 2.53
N LYS A 20 -7.47 -4.61 3.75
CA LYS A 20 -6.54 -5.39 4.58
C LYS A 20 -5.97 -6.61 3.86
N ASN A 21 -6.84 -7.38 3.20
CA ASN A 21 -6.44 -8.58 2.45
C ASN A 21 -5.60 -8.21 1.22
N ILE A 22 -5.94 -7.12 0.52
CA ILE A 22 -5.16 -6.62 -0.61
C ILE A 22 -3.74 -6.28 -0.16
N PHE A 23 -3.58 -5.51 0.92
CA PHE A 23 -2.26 -5.21 1.47
C PHE A 23 -1.55 -6.44 2.00
N SER A 24 -2.26 -7.41 2.60
CA SER A 24 -1.65 -8.67 3.02
C SER A 24 -1.08 -9.47 1.84
N VAL A 25 -1.75 -9.48 0.68
CA VAL A 25 -1.24 -10.15 -0.53
C VAL A 25 0.00 -9.42 -1.06
N PHE A 26 0.00 -8.09 -1.07
CA PHE A 26 1.16 -7.33 -1.51
C PHE A 26 2.33 -7.41 -0.53
N HIS A 27 2.07 -7.50 0.77
CA HIS A 27 3.09 -7.74 1.79
C HIS A 27 3.80 -9.08 1.55
N LEU A 28 3.04 -10.15 1.30
CA LEU A 28 3.64 -11.45 0.95
C LEU A 28 4.45 -11.36 -0.36
N ALA A 29 3.92 -10.65 -1.36
CA ALA A 29 4.60 -10.45 -2.64
C ALA A 29 5.87 -9.59 -2.54
N ALA A 30 5.96 -8.71 -1.55
CA ALA A 30 7.14 -7.87 -1.32
C ALA A 30 8.39 -8.69 -0.96
N GLY A 31 8.21 -9.86 -0.36
CA GLY A 31 9.28 -10.80 -0.01
C GLY A 31 9.66 -11.79 -1.12
N ASP A 32 9.01 -11.73 -2.29
CA ASP A 32 9.21 -12.68 -3.40
C ASP A 32 10.61 -12.54 -4.04
N GLN A 33 11.07 -13.61 -4.69
CA GLN A 33 12.34 -13.63 -5.43
C GLN A 33 12.18 -13.14 -6.86
N GLU A 34 10.99 -13.29 -7.45
CA GLU A 34 10.71 -12.82 -8.80
C GLU A 34 10.49 -11.30 -8.82
N GLU A 35 11.43 -10.57 -9.42
CA GLU A 35 11.39 -9.11 -9.57
C GLU A 35 10.06 -8.61 -10.14
N ALA A 36 9.55 -9.25 -11.19
CA ALA A 36 8.29 -8.87 -11.82
C ALA A 36 7.07 -8.97 -10.89
N ILE A 37 7.11 -9.86 -9.88
CA ILE A 37 6.06 -9.97 -8.86
C ILE A 37 6.17 -8.82 -7.85
N VAL A 38 7.39 -8.57 -7.36
CA VAL A 38 7.70 -7.51 -6.40
C VAL A 38 7.36 -6.14 -6.99
N GLU A 39 7.82 -5.87 -8.22
CA GLU A 39 7.56 -4.61 -8.93
C GLU A 39 6.07 -4.38 -9.14
N LEU A 40 5.32 -5.40 -9.59
CA LEU A 40 3.88 -5.25 -9.82
C LEU A 40 3.12 -4.95 -8.52
N ALA A 41 3.48 -5.64 -7.44
CA ALA A 41 2.89 -5.40 -6.12
C ALA A 41 3.25 -3.99 -5.62
N PHE A 42 4.48 -3.55 -5.81
CA PHE A 42 4.96 -2.23 -5.40
C PHE A 42 4.29 -1.11 -6.18
N GLN A 43 4.25 -1.19 -7.52
CA GLN A 43 3.58 -0.20 -8.38
C GLN A 43 2.10 -0.05 -7.99
N THR A 44 1.42 -1.16 -7.76
CA THR A 44 0.01 -1.12 -7.33
C THR A 44 -0.14 -0.50 -5.94
N THR A 45 0.74 -0.85 -5.00
CA THR A 45 0.77 -0.26 -3.66
C THR A 45 1.01 1.25 -3.73
N GLY A 46 1.99 1.69 -4.50
CA GLY A 46 2.28 3.11 -4.74
C GLY A 46 1.09 3.87 -5.29
N LYS A 47 0.36 3.30 -6.26
CA LYS A 47 -0.88 3.89 -6.77
C LYS A 47 -1.94 4.04 -5.68
N ILE A 48 -2.14 3.04 -4.82
CA ILE A 48 -3.10 3.13 -3.71
C ILE A 48 -2.72 4.29 -2.77
N ILE A 49 -1.46 4.39 -2.38
CA ILE A 49 -0.97 5.42 -1.44
C ILE A 49 -0.99 6.82 -2.06
N MET A 50 -0.63 6.97 -3.33
CA MET A 50 -0.52 8.29 -3.96
C MET A 50 -1.86 8.81 -4.50
N GLU A 51 -2.74 7.93 -5.00
CA GLU A 51 -3.98 8.36 -5.66
C GLU A 51 -5.23 8.06 -4.83
N LEU A 52 -5.33 6.87 -4.25
CA LEU A 52 -6.56 6.46 -3.57
C LEU A 52 -6.65 7.02 -2.16
N TYR A 53 -5.52 7.13 -1.45
CA TYR A 53 -5.52 7.76 -0.12
C TYR A 53 -5.97 9.21 -0.22
N GLU A 54 -5.54 9.97 -1.23
CA GLU A 54 -6.00 11.36 -1.40
C GLU A 54 -7.52 11.46 -1.56
N LYS A 55 -8.15 10.50 -2.24
CA LYS A 55 -9.58 10.55 -2.59
C LYS A 55 -10.50 9.86 -1.59
N HIS A 56 -10.03 8.78 -0.96
CA HIS A 56 -10.87 7.82 -0.26
C HIS A 56 -10.28 7.34 1.08
N PHE A 57 -9.41 8.14 1.71
CA PHE A 57 -8.71 7.74 2.93
C PHE A 57 -9.63 7.21 4.04
N THR A 58 -10.74 7.90 4.31
CA THR A 58 -11.70 7.53 5.37
C THR A 58 -12.23 6.12 5.20
N ALA A 59 -12.47 5.66 3.96
CA ALA A 59 -12.96 4.31 3.69
C ALA A 59 -11.88 3.22 3.80
N MET A 60 -10.61 3.61 3.89
CA MET A 60 -9.45 2.71 3.93
C MET A 60 -8.68 2.78 5.24
N ILE A 61 -9.09 3.64 6.18
CA ILE A 61 -8.39 3.90 7.45
C ILE A 61 -8.12 2.62 8.25
N ASP A 62 -9.09 1.71 8.26
CA ASP A 62 -8.98 0.41 8.92
C ASP A 62 -7.78 -0.41 8.44
N SER A 63 -7.40 -0.25 7.16
CA SER A 63 -6.29 -0.97 6.52
C SER A 63 -4.97 -0.21 6.51
N PHE A 64 -4.91 0.96 7.16
CA PHE A 64 -3.73 1.81 7.16
C PHE A 64 -2.51 1.10 7.76
N GLN A 65 -2.69 0.37 8.87
CA GLN A 65 -1.61 -0.39 9.48
C GLN A 65 -1.07 -1.48 8.54
N ASP A 66 -1.96 -2.17 7.82
CA ASP A 66 -1.58 -3.19 6.83
C ASP A 66 -0.80 -2.56 5.67
N ALA A 67 -1.16 -1.36 5.24
CA ALA A 67 -0.45 -0.62 4.21
C ALA A 67 0.97 -0.23 4.65
N VAL A 68 1.13 0.31 5.87
CA VAL A 68 2.44 0.65 6.43
C VAL A 68 3.29 -0.61 6.61
N LYS A 69 2.70 -1.72 7.06
CA LYS A 69 3.39 -3.01 7.17
C LYS A 69 3.84 -3.54 5.80
N CYS A 70 2.99 -3.43 4.79
CA CYS A 70 3.32 -3.78 3.41
C CYS A 70 4.50 -2.95 2.88
N LEU A 71 4.44 -1.62 3.02
CA LEU A 71 5.54 -0.72 2.63
C LEU A 71 6.83 -0.99 3.41
N SER A 72 6.74 -1.37 4.68
CA SER A 72 7.92 -1.71 5.49
C SER A 72 8.63 -2.94 4.95
N GLU A 73 7.89 -3.95 4.48
CA GLU A 73 8.47 -5.13 3.84
C GLU A 73 9.22 -4.77 2.56
N PHE A 74 8.64 -3.92 1.71
CA PHE A 74 9.33 -3.38 0.54
C PHE A 74 10.59 -2.59 0.92
N ALA A 75 10.51 -1.75 1.94
CA ALA A 75 11.64 -0.93 2.42
C ALA A 75 12.80 -1.76 2.99
N CYS A 76 12.50 -2.93 3.55
CA CYS A 76 13.50 -3.84 4.09
C CYS A 76 14.02 -4.87 3.07
N ASN A 77 13.57 -4.82 1.81
CA ASN A 77 14.00 -5.78 0.79
C ASN A 77 15.34 -5.38 0.15
N ALA A 78 16.44 -5.81 0.79
CA ALA A 78 17.80 -5.55 0.34
C ALA A 78 18.15 -6.01 -1.09
N ARG A 79 17.33 -6.85 -1.73
CA ARG A 79 17.53 -7.27 -3.14
C ARG A 79 17.18 -6.18 -4.13
N PHE A 80 16.28 -5.25 -3.78
CA PHE A 80 15.80 -4.18 -4.65
C PHE A 80 16.00 -2.81 -3.98
N PRO A 81 17.23 -2.26 -3.97
CA PRO A 81 17.54 -1.04 -3.22
C PRO A 81 16.75 0.20 -3.68
N ASP A 82 16.58 0.39 -4.99
CA ASP A 82 15.85 1.55 -5.52
C ASP A 82 14.36 1.49 -5.13
N LEU A 83 13.75 0.32 -5.24
CA LEU A 83 12.38 0.07 -4.79
C LEU A 83 12.26 0.29 -3.27
N SER A 84 13.23 -0.18 -2.49
CA SER A 84 13.26 0.01 -1.04
C SER A 84 13.31 1.50 -0.67
N MET A 85 14.13 2.30 -1.36
CA MET A 85 14.21 3.74 -1.14
C MET A 85 12.90 4.46 -1.48
N GLU A 86 12.25 4.04 -2.57
CA GLU A 86 10.94 4.59 -2.93
C GLU A 86 9.84 4.16 -1.95
N ALA A 87 9.90 2.94 -1.40
CA ALA A 87 9.01 2.50 -0.33
C ALA A 87 9.15 3.38 0.92
N ILE A 88 10.38 3.72 1.33
CA ILE A 88 10.64 4.66 2.43
C ILE A 88 10.02 6.03 2.14
N ARG A 89 10.08 6.51 0.89
CA ARG A 89 9.42 7.76 0.48
C ARG A 89 7.91 7.68 0.68
N LEU A 90 7.27 6.57 0.27
CA LEU A 90 5.84 6.34 0.45
C LEU A 90 5.43 6.20 1.93
N VAL A 91 6.30 5.65 2.79
CA VAL A 91 6.05 5.64 4.25
C VAL A 91 5.96 7.07 4.79
N ARG A 92 6.79 8.00 4.31
CA ARG A 92 6.66 9.43 4.67
C ARG A 92 5.33 10.01 4.19
N THR A 93 4.85 9.63 3.01
CA THR A 93 3.50 10.02 2.54
C THR A 93 2.41 9.52 3.48
N CYS A 94 2.52 8.29 3.99
CA CYS A 94 1.57 7.77 4.99
C CYS A 94 1.59 8.60 6.28
N ALA A 95 2.77 9.04 6.72
CA ALA A 95 2.88 9.93 7.89
C ALA A 95 2.18 11.29 7.67
N LEU A 96 2.23 11.83 6.44
CA LEU A 96 1.45 13.02 6.09
C LEU A 96 -0.06 12.78 6.16
N SER A 97 -0.54 11.60 5.76
CA SER A 97 -1.96 11.24 5.91
C SER A 97 -2.40 11.26 7.38
N VAL A 98 -1.56 10.77 8.30
CA VAL A 98 -1.81 10.84 9.75
C VAL A 98 -1.82 12.29 10.24
N HIS A 99 -0.82 13.08 9.84
CA HIS A 99 -0.72 14.49 10.22
C HIS A 99 -1.92 15.32 9.76
N ASN A 100 -2.41 15.07 8.54
CA ASN A 100 -3.51 15.83 7.94
C ASN A 100 -4.89 15.41 8.46
N ALA A 101 -5.04 14.17 8.94
CA ALA A 101 -6.33 13.65 9.40
C ALA A 101 -6.24 12.96 10.79
N PRO A 102 -5.71 13.63 11.83
CA PRO A 102 -5.49 13.00 13.14
C PRO A 102 -6.79 12.56 13.81
N HIS A 103 -7.90 13.25 13.52
CA HIS A 103 -9.23 12.91 14.05
C HIS A 103 -9.72 11.53 13.59
N LEU A 104 -9.38 11.09 12.38
CA LEU A 104 -9.76 9.76 11.88
C LEU A 104 -9.09 8.62 12.65
N PHE A 105 -7.92 8.89 13.22
CA PHE A 105 -7.14 7.93 14.01
C PHE A 105 -7.47 7.97 15.51
N ALA A 106 -8.18 9.00 15.99
CA ALA A 106 -8.58 9.07 17.39
C ALA A 106 -9.75 8.12 17.72
N GLU A 107 -10.47 7.66 16.69
CA GLU A 107 -11.65 6.80 16.81
C GLU A 107 -11.35 5.31 16.51
N HIS A 108 -10.10 4.96 16.14
CA HIS A 108 -9.65 3.61 15.77
C HIS A 108 -8.48 3.15 16.65
#